data_AF-A0A918KGR7-F1
#
_entry.id   AF-A0A918KGR7-F1
#
_cell.length_a   1.000
_cell.length_b   1.000
_cell.length_c   1.000
_cell.angle_alpha   90.00
_cell.angle_beta   90.00
_cell.angle_gamma   90.00
#
_symmetry.space_group_name_H-M   'P 1'
#
loop_
_entity.id
_entity.type
_entity.pdbx_description
1 polymer ?
#
loop_
_entity_poly.entity_id
_entity_poly.type
_entity_poly.pdbx_seq_one_letter_code
_entity_poly.pdbx_strand_id
1 'polypeptide(L)'
;MPAEDLETGFQRLEDGLPERGRKVTDHGEDSSADENLELTADSEKDRFSVDAFLHVTGASGEENPALQVTVVSGCFRASDGANLDGES
;
A
#
# COMPACT_ATOMS: atom_id res chain seq x y z
N MET A 1 13.92 -11.51 -1.09
CA MET A 1 14.19 -11.46 0.36
C MET A 1 13.54 -12.68 0.98
N PRO A 2 14.03 -13.22 2.11
CA PRO A 2 13.32 -14.28 2.83
C PRO A 2 11.88 -13.86 3.18
N ALA A 3 10.94 -14.80 3.17
CA ALA A 3 9.54 -14.52 3.51
C ALA A 3 9.42 -13.91 4.92
N GLU A 4 10.19 -14.43 5.88
CA GLU A 4 10.23 -13.94 7.27
C GLU A 4 10.61 -12.46 7.40
N ASP A 5 11.52 -11.97 6.56
CA ASP A 5 11.93 -10.56 6.53
C ASP A 5 10.82 -9.68 5.95
N LEU A 6 10.08 -10.18 4.96
CA LEU A 6 8.95 -9.50 4.34
C LEU A 6 7.75 -9.43 5.29
N GLU A 7 7.44 -10.53 5.97
CA GLU A 7 6.44 -10.60 7.04
C GLU A 7 6.76 -9.62 8.17
N THR A 8 8.02 -9.58 8.61
CA THR A 8 8.49 -8.60 9.60
C THR A 8 8.35 -7.16 9.08
N GLY A 9 8.60 -6.93 7.79
CA GLY A 9 8.40 -5.65 7.14
C GLY A 9 6.94 -5.22 7.10
N PHE A 10 6.04 -6.16 6.78
CA PHE A 10 4.60 -5.94 6.74
C PHE A 10 4.04 -5.63 8.14
N GLN A 11 4.44 -6.39 9.16
CA GLN A 11 4.07 -6.13 10.56
C GLN A 11 4.45 -4.71 11.00
N ARG A 12 5.63 -4.21 10.60
CA ARG A 12 6.03 -2.83 10.90
C ARG A 12 5.14 -1.77 10.23
N LEU A 13 4.53 -2.09 9.08
CA LEU A 13 3.54 -1.21 8.45
C LEU A 13 2.23 -1.25 9.24
N GLU A 14 1.75 -2.44 9.60
CA GLU A 14 0.54 -2.61 10.40
C GLU A 14 0.60 -1.85 11.72
N ASP A 15 1.71 -1.94 12.46
CA ASP A 15 1.90 -1.21 13.72
C ASP A 15 2.17 0.28 13.47
N GLY A 16 3.06 0.59 12.52
CA GLY A 16 3.64 1.92 12.36
C GLY A 16 2.77 2.92 11.61
N LEU A 17 1.86 2.48 10.73
CA LEU A 17 0.96 3.38 10.00
C LEU A 17 -0.07 4.05 10.95
N PRO A 18 -0.78 3.31 11.82
CA PRO A 18 -1.64 3.89 12.87
C PRO A 18 -0.93 4.88 13.78
N GLU A 19 0.27 4.54 14.27
CA GLU A 19 1.06 5.40 15.15
C GLU A 19 1.40 6.75 14.52
N ARG A 20 1.41 6.83 13.18
CA ARG A 20 1.71 8.03 12.39
C ARG A 20 0.47 8.81 11.96
N GLY A 21 -0.71 8.46 12.48
CA GLY A 21 -1.97 9.14 12.17
C GLY A 21 -2.54 8.75 10.80
N ARG A 22 -2.26 7.52 10.35
CA ARG A 22 -2.98 6.91 9.23
C ARG A 22 -4.01 5.94 9.76
N LYS A 23 -5.20 5.95 9.18
CA LYS A 23 -6.29 5.05 9.54
C LYS A 23 -6.27 3.83 8.64
N VAL A 24 -6.18 2.64 9.22
CA VAL A 24 -6.36 1.38 8.50
C VAL A 24 -7.82 1.28 8.05
N THR A 25 -8.03 1.09 6.76
CA THR A 25 -9.34 0.97 6.12
C THR A 25 -9.59 -0.42 5.56
N ASP A 26 -8.53 -1.16 5.22
CA ASP A 26 -8.60 -2.57 4.87
C ASP A 26 -7.43 -3.35 5.47
N HIS A 27 -7.69 -4.59 5.90
CA HIS A 27 -6.69 -5.53 6.36
C HIS A 27 -7.27 -6.96 6.29
N GLY A 28 -6.67 -7.80 5.45
CA GLY A 28 -7.11 -9.19 5.27
C GLY A 28 -6.59 -9.81 3.98
N GLU A 29 -6.94 -11.06 3.73
CA GLU A 29 -6.62 -11.74 2.48
C GLU A 29 -7.42 -11.10 1.33
N ASP A 30 -6.74 -10.80 0.23
CA ASP A 30 -7.37 -10.34 -1.01
C ASP A 30 -8.08 -11.51 -1.74
N SER A 31 -8.97 -11.15 -2.65
CA SER A 31 -9.74 -12.01 -3.54
C SER A 31 -8.95 -12.71 -4.66
N SER A 32 -7.64 -12.48 -4.78
CA SER A 32 -6.77 -13.19 -5.73
C SER A 32 -6.63 -14.68 -5.42
N ALA A 33 -6.20 -15.46 -6.41
CA ALA A 33 -6.05 -16.91 -6.27
C ALA A 33 -4.97 -17.32 -5.25
N ASP A 34 -4.01 -16.43 -4.97
CA ASP A 34 -2.95 -16.65 -3.98
C ASP A 34 -3.33 -16.13 -2.58
N GLU A 35 -4.50 -15.49 -2.43
CA GLU A 35 -5.04 -14.99 -1.15
C GLU A 35 -4.01 -14.12 -0.38
N ASN A 36 -3.33 -13.21 -1.10
CA ASN A 36 -2.27 -12.38 -0.54
C ASN A 36 -2.82 -11.49 0.59
N LEU A 37 -2.03 -11.27 1.65
CA LEU A 37 -2.43 -10.36 2.73
C LEU A 37 -2.30 -8.90 2.29
N GLU A 38 -3.42 -8.16 2.34
CA GLU A 38 -3.52 -6.74 2.02
C GLU A 38 -3.59 -5.89 3.29
N LEU A 39 -2.99 -4.70 3.26
CA LEU A 39 -3.17 -3.64 4.24
C LEU A 39 -3.33 -2.30 3.52
N THR A 40 -4.49 -1.67 3.69
CA THR A 40 -4.76 -0.31 3.20
C THR A 40 -4.92 0.66 4.36
N ALA A 41 -4.18 1.77 4.31
CA ALA A 41 -4.23 2.83 5.30
C ALA A 41 -4.22 4.23 4.68
N ASP A 42 -5.23 5.03 5.02
CA ASP A 42 -5.41 6.39 4.56
C ASP A 42 -4.81 7.40 5.55
N SER A 43 -4.14 8.44 5.05
CA SER A 43 -3.75 9.57 5.91
C SER A 43 -5.00 10.38 6.29
N GLU A 44 -5.17 10.64 7.58
CA GLU A 44 -6.26 11.48 8.07
C GLU A 44 -6.05 12.97 7.76
N LYS A 45 -4.80 13.37 7.52
CA LYS A 45 -4.38 14.76 7.31
C LYS A 45 -4.01 15.06 5.88
N ASP A 46 -3.34 14.12 5.23
CA ASP A 46 -2.81 14.28 3.90
C ASP A 46 -3.69 13.49 2.91
N ARG A 47 -3.79 13.95 1.67
CA ARG A 47 -4.50 13.23 0.61
C ARG A 47 -3.63 12.06 0.09
N PHE A 48 -3.11 11.20 0.96
CA PHE A 48 -2.32 10.04 0.58
C PHE A 48 -2.82 8.77 1.24
N SER A 49 -2.91 7.71 0.46
CA SER A 49 -3.24 6.35 0.89
C SER A 49 -2.01 5.47 0.68
N VAL A 50 -1.78 4.54 1.60
CA VAL A 50 -0.83 3.45 1.45
C VAL A 50 -1.63 2.18 1.25
N ASP A 51 -1.24 1.40 0.26
CA ASP A 51 -1.84 0.13 -0.12
C ASP A 51 -0.68 -0.87 -0.23
N ALA A 52 -0.70 -1.91 0.59
CA ALA A 52 0.41 -2.85 0.72
C ALA A 52 -0.08 -4.29 0.59
N PHE A 53 0.66 -5.09 -0.18
CA PHE A 53 0.39 -6.52 -0.37
C PHE A 53 1.62 -7.35 0.01
N LEU A 54 1.40 -8.37 0.83
CA LEU A 54 2.39 -9.37 1.17
C LEU A 54 2.20 -10.62 0.30
N HIS A 55 3.12 -10.82 -0.63
CA HIS A 55 3.15 -11.95 -1.55
C HIS A 55 4.07 -13.04 -1.02
N VAL A 56 3.58 -13.85 -0.08
CA VAL A 56 4.33 -14.99 0.49
C VAL A 56 3.51 -16.29 0.50
N THR A 57 2.27 -16.21 0.00
CA THR A 57 1.32 -17.31 -0.12
C THR A 57 1.19 -17.75 -1.58
N GLY A 58 0.69 -18.96 -1.77
CA GLY A 58 0.47 -19.53 -3.10
C GLY A 58 1.75 -19.73 -3.92
N ALA A 59 1.58 -20.18 -5.16
CA ALA A 59 2.70 -20.52 -6.03
C ALA A 59 3.58 -19.29 -6.33
N SER A 60 2.94 -18.13 -6.52
CA SER A 60 3.63 -16.87 -6.79
C SER A 60 4.54 -16.46 -5.62
N GLY A 61 4.07 -16.61 -4.38
CA GLY A 61 4.84 -16.29 -3.17
C GLY A 61 5.97 -17.28 -2.89
N GLU A 62 5.81 -18.56 -3.24
CA GLU A 62 6.86 -19.58 -3.16
C GLU A 62 8.00 -19.32 -4.17
N GLU A 63 7.65 -18.91 -5.38
CA GLU A 63 8.62 -18.65 -6.46
C GLU A 63 9.33 -17.31 -6.30
N ASN A 64 8.58 -16.25 -5.97
CA ASN A 64 9.07 -14.87 -5.93
C ASN A 64 8.42 -14.08 -4.78
N PRO A 65 8.83 -14.33 -3.52
CA PRO A 65 8.24 -13.65 -2.39
C PRO A 65 8.53 -12.15 -2.43
N ALA A 66 7.51 -11.33 -2.20
CA ALA A 66 7.59 -9.88 -2.32
C ALA A 66 6.71 -9.15 -1.29
N LEU A 67 7.12 -7.93 -0.96
CA LEU A 67 6.29 -6.94 -0.28
C LEU A 67 6.08 -5.78 -1.24
N GLN A 68 4.86 -5.65 -1.77
CA GLN A 68 4.48 -4.56 -2.65
C GLN A 68 3.91 -3.42 -1.80
N VAL A 69 4.34 -2.19 -2.07
CA VAL A 69 3.82 -0.99 -1.40
C VAL A 69 3.52 0.08 -2.44
N THR A 70 2.25 0.41 -2.57
CA THR A 70 1.73 1.48 -3.42
C THR A 70 1.39 2.69 -2.56
N VAL A 71 1.81 3.88 -2.99
CA VAL A 71 1.41 5.15 -2.37
C VAL A 71 0.56 5.93 -3.37
N VAL A 72 -0.72 6.10 -3.05
CA VAL A 72 -1.69 6.78 -3.91
C VAL A 72 -1.94 8.19 -3.37
N SER A 73 -1.85 9.20 -4.22
CA SER A 73 -2.21 10.59 -3.86
C SER A 73 -3.60 10.94 -4.39
N GLY A 74 -4.49 11.41 -3.52
CA GLY A 74 -5.90 11.71 -3.79
C GLY A 74 -6.18 12.98 -4.61
N CYS A 75 -5.17 13.62 -5.19
CA CYS A 75 -5.25 14.61 -6.28
C CYS A 75 -3.83 15.20 -6.46
N PHE A 76 -3.19 15.00 -7.62
CA PHE A 76 -2.05 15.82 -8.00
C PHE A 76 -2.54 17.24 -8.27
N ARG A 77 -2.43 18.14 -7.30
CA ARG A 77 -2.72 19.55 -7.51
C ARG A 77 -1.42 20.18 -7.98
N ALA A 78 -1.30 20.42 -9.28
CA ALA A 78 -0.20 21.18 -9.83
C ALA A 78 -0.13 22.54 -9.11
N SER A 79 1.09 22.98 -8.78
CA SER A 79 1.33 24.22 -8.05
C SER A 79 0.54 25.38 -8.66
N ASP A 80 0.00 26.27 -7.82
CA ASP A 80 -0.74 27.46 -8.23
C ASP A 80 0.04 28.19 -9.35
N GLY A 81 -0.47 28.13 -10.58
CA GLY A 81 0.21 28.63 -11.79
C GLY A 81 0.42 27.61 -12.93
N ALA A 82 0.13 26.32 -12.73
CA ALA A 82 0.05 25.38 -13.85
C ALA A 82 -1.28 25.59 -14.60
N ASN A 83 -1.23 26.40 -15.67
CA ASN A 83 -2.32 26.47 -16.63
C ASN A 83 -2.42 25.12 -17.35
N LEU A 84 -3.49 24.37 -17.08
CA LEU A 84 -3.83 23.11 -17.74
C LEU A 84 -4.94 23.31 -18.78
N ASP A 85 -5.08 24.52 -19.31
CA ASP A 85 -5.96 24.82 -20.45
C ASP A 85 -5.16 24.57 -21.74
N GLY A 86 -4.90 23.30 -22.01
CA GLY A 86 -4.11 22.85 -23.15
C GLY A 86 -4.71 21.65 -23.86
N GLU A 87 -6.04 21.53 -23.87
CA GLU A 87 -6.76 20.60 -24.74
C GLU A 87 -7.58 21.42 -25.74
N SER A 88 -7.14 21.45 -27.00
CA SER A 88 -7.89 21.93 -28.17
C SER A 88 -7.63 20.97 -29.33
#